data_AF-A0A2T1KDY1-F1
#
_entry.id   AF-A0A2T1KDY1-F1
#
_cell.length_a   1.000
_cell.length_b   1.000
_cell.length_c   1.000
_cell.angle_alpha   90.00
_cell.angle_beta   90.00
_cell.angle_gamma   90.00
#
_symmetry.space_group_name_H-M   'P 1'
#
loop_
_entity.id
_entity.type
_entity.pdbx_description
1 polymer ?
#
loop_
_entity_poly.entity_id
_entity_poly.type
_entity_poly.pdbx_seq_one_letter_code
_entity_poly.pdbx_strand_id
1 'polypeptide(L)'
;MSLKGLIEEGAVAKRLLKPVFSWGRGSWLKRLLVLSLFGLIFITGYYLLLQSLLSEVRKHDDQVSKERNRIVETNLYQATIGFAELCLKPASIDQENASWYCDKALQLYKNNNKGTPPKLRNEIVERKAYGAMVADMESQLRGIKLDRLEQSSPALDWLDQILSKTGMFLTLSLALFGVLAFVYGLYLQRDNSESDEPEAGSSNSQNTLTSGSS
;
A
#
# COMPACT_ATOMS: atom_id res chain seq x y z
N MET A 1 -23.63 -0.64 12.01
CA MET A 1 -22.50 -0.55 12.96
C MET A 1 -23.05 0.07 14.24
N SER A 2 -23.09 -0.68 15.34
CA SER A 2 -23.88 -0.32 16.53
C SER A 2 -23.17 0.74 17.38
N LEU A 3 -23.88 1.82 17.73
CA LEU A 3 -23.39 2.95 18.54
C LEU A 3 -22.79 2.51 19.90
N LYS A 4 -23.23 1.37 20.43
CA LYS A 4 -22.71 0.79 21.67
C LYS A 4 -21.26 0.33 21.57
N GLY A 5 -20.85 -0.21 20.42
CA GLY A 5 -19.46 -0.67 20.22
C GLY A 5 -18.45 0.49 20.21
N LEU A 6 -18.82 1.63 19.62
CA LEU A 6 -17.98 2.84 19.61
C LEU A 6 -17.80 3.44 21.02
N ILE A 7 -18.80 3.31 21.90
CA ILE A 7 -18.73 3.83 23.28
C ILE A 7 -17.85 2.92 24.15
N GLU A 8 -17.90 1.61 23.94
CA GLU A 8 -17.07 0.64 24.66
C GLU A 8 -15.58 0.79 24.30
N GLU A 9 -15.27 0.93 23.01
CA GLU A 9 -13.90 1.21 22.56
C GLU A 9 -13.40 2.59 23.03
N GLY A 10 -14.30 3.58 23.06
CA GLY A 10 -14.00 4.90 23.62
C GLY A 10 -13.68 4.87 25.12
N ALA A 11 -14.33 4.01 25.90
CA ALA A 11 -14.08 3.86 27.32
C ALA A 11 -12.72 3.19 27.61
N VAL A 12 -12.33 2.22 26.78
CA VAL A 12 -11.01 1.56 26.86
C VAL A 12 -9.90 2.53 26.46
N ALA A 13 -10.07 3.27 25.36
CA ALA A 13 -9.13 4.32 24.94
C ALA A 13 -8.98 5.40 26.02
N LYS A 14 -10.07 5.81 26.67
CA LYS A 14 -10.06 6.78 27.77
C LYS A 14 -9.31 6.28 29.00
N ARG A 15 -9.35 4.98 29.31
CA ARG A 15 -8.56 4.36 30.40
C ARG A 15 -7.07 4.30 30.07
N LEU A 16 -6.71 3.98 28.83
CA LEU A 16 -5.32 3.93 28.36
C LEU A 16 -4.68 5.32 28.23
N LEU A 17 -5.46 6.33 27.84
CA LEU A 17 -5.00 7.72 27.70
C LEU A 17 -4.94 8.48 29.05
N LYS A 18 -5.74 8.06 30.05
CA LYS A 18 -5.75 8.67 31.38
C LYS A 18 -4.36 8.81 32.04
N PRO A 19 -3.50 7.77 32.05
CA PRO A 19 -2.14 7.89 32.61
C PRO A 19 -1.24 8.82 31.79
N VAL A 20 -1.35 8.82 30.46
CA VAL A 20 -0.56 9.69 29.56
C VAL A 20 -0.90 11.17 29.78
N PHE A 21 -2.19 11.51 29.83
CA PHE A 21 -2.63 12.87 30.18
C PHE A 21 -2.35 13.22 31.65
N SER A 22 -2.31 12.24 32.56
CA SER A 22 -1.94 12.49 33.96
C SER A 22 -0.47 12.89 34.14
N TRP A 23 0.43 12.39 33.31
CA TRP A 23 1.83 12.80 33.29
C TRP A 23 2.04 14.23 32.75
N GLY A 24 1.10 14.71 31.94
CA GLY A 24 1.03 16.11 31.50
C GLY A 24 0.58 17.11 32.59
N ARG A 25 0.20 16.65 33.80
CA ARG A 25 -0.27 17.50 34.92
C ARG A 25 0.81 18.37 35.58
N GLY A 26 2.06 18.33 35.13
CA GLY A 26 3.14 19.13 35.70
C GLY A 26 3.60 20.33 34.85
N SER A 27 4.78 20.86 35.21
CA SER A 27 5.50 21.95 34.55
C SER A 27 5.41 21.93 33.01
N TRP A 28 5.39 23.11 32.39
CA TRP A 28 5.40 23.33 30.93
C TRP A 28 6.31 22.37 30.15
N LEU A 29 7.46 21.99 30.73
CA LEU A 29 8.40 21.01 30.19
C LEU A 29 7.80 19.61 29.99
N LYS A 30 6.97 19.11 30.92
CA LYS A 30 6.30 17.80 30.79
C LYS A 30 5.24 17.83 29.69
N ARG A 31 4.58 18.97 29.48
CA ARG A 31 3.62 19.15 28.37
C ARG A 31 4.33 19.12 27.01
N LEU A 32 5.46 19.80 26.89
CA LEU A 32 6.31 19.74 25.69
C LEU A 32 6.81 18.32 25.41
N LEU A 33 7.19 17.56 26.44
CA LEU A 33 7.63 16.16 26.29
C LEU A 33 6.52 15.25 25.75
N VAL A 34 5.29 15.37 26.26
CA VAL A 34 4.15 14.57 25.76
C VAL A 34 3.81 14.95 24.32
N LEU A 35 3.87 16.23 23.97
CA LEU A 35 3.61 16.73 22.62
C LEU A 35 4.70 16.25 21.63
N SER A 36 5.96 16.28 22.07
CA SER A 36 7.10 15.73 21.32
C SER A 36 6.95 14.22 21.09
N LEU A 37 6.55 13.46 22.10
CA LEU A 37 6.31 12.02 21.99
C LEU A 37 5.17 11.72 20.98
N PHE A 38 4.08 12.48 21.03
CA PHE A 38 2.99 12.35 20.07
C PHE A 38 3.44 12.66 18.64
N GLY A 39 4.21 13.74 18.45
CA GLY A 39 4.80 14.07 17.16
C GLY A 39 5.71 12.96 16.62
N LEU A 40 6.51 12.35 17.50
CA LEU A 40 7.43 11.28 17.14
C LEU A 40 6.68 10.00 16.72
N ILE A 41 5.61 9.64 17.45
CA ILE A 41 4.72 8.54 17.08
C ILE A 41 4.05 8.81 15.74
N PHE A 42 3.57 10.03 15.50
CA PHE A 42 2.93 10.41 14.25
C PHE A 42 3.89 10.33 13.06
N ILE A 43 5.10 10.88 13.20
CA ILE A 43 6.15 10.82 12.18
C ILE A 43 6.54 9.38 11.89
N THR A 44 6.72 8.56 12.92
CA THR A 44 7.10 7.14 12.77
C THR A 44 5.99 6.35 12.08
N GLY A 45 4.73 6.55 12.48
CA GLY A 45 3.58 5.91 11.83
C GLY A 45 3.45 6.32 10.36
N TYR A 46 3.63 7.61 10.06
CA TYR A 46 3.61 8.12 8.69
C TYR A 46 4.76 7.56 7.85
N TYR A 47 5.96 7.45 8.43
CA TYR A 47 7.12 6.85 7.78
C TYR A 47 6.90 5.37 7.44
N LEU A 48 6.34 4.59 8.38
CA LEU A 48 6.00 3.18 8.13
C LEU A 48 4.94 3.03 7.03
N LEU A 49 3.95 3.93 7.01
CA LEU A 49 2.94 3.97 5.95
C LEU A 49 3.59 4.26 4.59
N LEU A 50 4.45 5.28 4.50
CA LEU A 50 5.23 5.59 3.29
C LEU A 50 6.08 4.41 2.81
N GLN A 51 6.76 3.70 3.73
CA GLN A 51 7.53 2.50 3.40
C GLN A 51 6.64 1.38 2.84
N SER A 52 5.47 1.16 3.44
CA SER A 52 4.49 0.20 2.93
C SER A 52 4.03 0.57 1.52
N LEU A 53 3.72 1.85 1.27
CA LEU A 53 3.34 2.35 -0.05
C LEU A 53 4.47 2.17 -1.07
N LEU A 54 5.71 2.52 -0.71
CA LEU A 54 6.87 2.33 -1.60
C LEU A 54 7.07 0.85 -1.94
N SER A 55 6.87 -0.04 -0.98
CA SER A 55 6.99 -1.49 -1.22
C SER A 55 5.93 -1.98 -2.21
N GLU A 56 4.71 -1.44 -2.13
CA GLU A 56 3.62 -1.81 -3.02
C GLU A 56 3.81 -1.22 -4.43
N VAL A 57 4.27 0.02 -4.54
CA VAL A 57 4.64 0.64 -5.83
C VAL A 57 5.75 -0.16 -6.51
N ARG A 58 6.78 -0.60 -5.77
CA ARG A 58 7.84 -1.43 -6.35
C ARG A 58 7.33 -2.78 -6.87
N LYS A 59 6.39 -3.41 -6.15
CA LYS A 59 5.72 -4.64 -6.63
C LYS A 59 4.92 -4.36 -7.89
N HIS A 60 4.22 -3.22 -7.95
CA HIS A 60 3.44 -2.83 -9.10
C HIS A 60 4.33 -2.50 -10.31
N ASP A 61 5.45 -1.82 -10.13
CA ASP A 61 6.43 -1.57 -11.20
C ASP A 61 7.03 -2.87 -11.75
N ASP A 62 7.33 -3.84 -10.87
CA ASP A 62 7.78 -5.17 -11.29
C ASP A 62 6.66 -5.92 -12.06
N GLN A 63 5.40 -5.79 -11.63
CA GLN A 63 4.25 -6.34 -12.34
C GLN A 63 4.04 -5.67 -13.72
N VAL A 64 4.15 -4.35 -13.81
CA VAL A 64 4.06 -3.61 -15.09
C VAL A 64 5.19 -4.00 -16.03
N SER A 65 6.41 -4.16 -15.51
CA SER A 65 7.56 -4.63 -16.28
C SER A 65 7.35 -6.05 -16.81
N LYS A 66 6.82 -6.95 -15.96
CA LYS A 66 6.43 -8.31 -16.36
C LYS A 66 5.33 -8.32 -17.41
N GLU A 67 4.31 -7.48 -17.25
CA GLU A 67 3.20 -7.35 -18.21
C GLU A 67 3.70 -6.82 -19.56
N ARG A 68 4.61 -5.85 -19.55
CA ARG A 68 5.25 -5.34 -20.77
C ARG A 68 6.02 -6.45 -21.49
N ASN A 69 6.80 -7.24 -20.76
CA ASN A 69 7.53 -8.37 -21.33
C ASN A 69 6.58 -9.43 -21.91
N ARG A 70 5.47 -9.72 -21.21
CA ARG A 70 4.43 -10.65 -21.70
C ARG A 70 3.74 -10.17 -22.97
N ILE A 71 3.48 -8.87 -23.11
CA ILE A 71 2.92 -8.30 -24.34
C ILE A 71 3.90 -8.48 -25.51
N VAL A 72 5.19 -8.23 -25.27
CA VAL A 72 6.24 -8.45 -26.29
C VAL A 72 6.30 -9.92 -26.68
N GLU A 73 6.30 -10.85 -25.71
CA GLU A 73 6.29 -12.29 -25.99
C GLU A 73 5.04 -12.73 -26.75
N THR A 74 3.86 -12.22 -26.38
CA THR A 74 2.59 -12.49 -27.06
C THR A 74 2.65 -12.05 -28.52
N ASN A 75 3.16 -10.85 -28.78
CA ASN A 75 3.31 -10.33 -30.14
C ASN A 75 4.30 -11.17 -30.97
N LEU A 76 5.39 -11.65 -30.35
CA LEU A 76 6.36 -12.51 -31.01
C LEU A 76 5.77 -13.89 -31.36
N TYR A 77 4.97 -14.48 -30.47
CA TYR A 77 4.26 -15.74 -30.76
C TYR A 77 3.22 -15.56 -31.85
N GLN A 78 2.42 -14.49 -31.81
CA GLN A 78 1.46 -14.17 -32.88
C GLN A 78 2.15 -13.95 -34.22
N ALA A 79 3.28 -13.23 -34.24
CA ALA A 79 4.06 -13.04 -35.46
C ALA A 79 4.58 -14.38 -35.99
N THR A 80 5.10 -15.25 -35.12
CA THR A 80 5.59 -16.58 -35.49
C THR A 80 4.47 -17.42 -36.10
N ILE A 81 3.28 -17.43 -35.49
CA ILE A 81 2.09 -18.10 -36.01
C ILE A 81 1.72 -17.54 -37.37
N GLY A 82 1.61 -16.21 -37.51
CA GLY A 82 1.25 -15.56 -38.76
C GLY A 82 2.21 -15.92 -39.90
N PHE A 83 3.52 -15.89 -39.67
CA PHE A 83 4.49 -16.29 -40.68
C PHE A 83 4.43 -17.78 -41.01
N ALA A 84 4.21 -18.65 -40.01
CA ALA A 84 4.07 -20.08 -40.24
C ALA A 84 2.79 -20.42 -41.01
N GLU A 85 1.67 -19.76 -40.72
CA GLU A 85 0.43 -19.90 -41.47
C GLU A 85 0.56 -19.39 -42.91
N LEU A 86 1.26 -18.27 -43.11
CA LEU A 86 1.55 -17.78 -44.45
C LEU A 86 2.40 -18.80 -45.22
N CYS A 87 3.46 -19.35 -44.61
CA CYS A 87 4.24 -20.43 -45.20
C CYS A 87 3.40 -21.67 -45.59
N LEU A 88 2.35 -21.98 -44.82
CA LEU A 88 1.48 -23.14 -45.05
C LEU A 88 0.40 -22.91 -46.12
N LYS A 89 0.06 -21.66 -46.48
CA LYS A 89 -1.03 -21.34 -47.41
C LYS A 89 -0.53 -21.31 -48.87
N PRO A 90 -0.76 -22.35 -49.69
CA PRO A 90 -0.13 -22.49 -51.00
C PRO A 90 -0.78 -21.63 -52.10
N ALA A 91 -1.97 -21.07 -51.83
CA ALA A 91 -2.85 -20.52 -52.86
C ALA A 91 -3.09 -18.99 -52.77
N SER A 92 -2.64 -18.33 -51.70
CA SER A 92 -2.98 -16.92 -51.44
C SER A 92 -1.78 -15.97 -51.38
N ILE A 93 -0.58 -16.47 -51.64
CA ILE A 93 0.66 -15.71 -51.46
C ILE A 93 1.42 -15.70 -52.76
N ASP A 94 1.89 -14.51 -53.11
CA ASP A 94 2.89 -14.28 -54.15
C ASP A 94 4.04 -15.28 -53.96
N GLN A 95 4.17 -16.27 -54.86
CA GLN A 95 5.10 -17.39 -54.71
C GLN A 95 6.55 -16.91 -54.49
N GLU A 96 6.86 -15.70 -54.95
CA GLU A 96 8.12 -15.01 -54.78
C GLU A 96 8.51 -14.82 -53.30
N ASN A 97 7.53 -14.60 -52.41
CA ASN A 97 7.78 -14.32 -51.00
C ASN A 97 7.57 -15.53 -50.07
N ALA A 98 7.12 -16.67 -50.59
CA ALA A 98 6.81 -17.85 -49.78
C ALA A 98 8.03 -18.35 -48.99
N SER A 99 9.20 -18.41 -49.63
CA SER A 99 10.47 -18.80 -48.98
C SER A 99 10.84 -17.85 -47.84
N TRP A 100 10.66 -16.55 -48.05
CA TRP A 100 10.94 -15.54 -47.04
C TRP A 100 10.05 -15.70 -45.79
N TYR A 101 8.75 -15.96 -45.97
CA TYR A 101 7.84 -16.20 -44.84
C TYR A 101 8.21 -17.46 -44.06
N CYS A 102 8.55 -18.54 -44.76
CA CYS A 102 8.99 -19.79 -44.15
C CYS A 102 10.29 -19.61 -43.33
N ASP A 103 11.28 -18.91 -43.89
CA ASP A 103 12.55 -18.63 -43.20
C ASP A 103 12.34 -17.73 -41.98
N LYS A 104 11.45 -16.73 -42.09
CA LYS A 104 11.07 -15.87 -40.96
C LYS A 104 10.36 -16.63 -39.85
N ALA A 105 9.40 -17.49 -40.19
CA ALA A 105 8.73 -18.35 -39.22
C ALA A 105 9.75 -19.21 -38.45
N LEU A 106 10.69 -19.82 -39.17
CA LEU A 106 11.70 -20.70 -38.59
C LEU A 106 12.69 -19.95 -37.70
N GLN A 107 13.13 -18.75 -38.10
CA GLN A 107 13.97 -17.88 -37.27
C GLN A 107 13.26 -17.46 -35.98
N LEU A 108 12.02 -16.98 -36.09
CA LEU A 108 11.26 -16.52 -34.93
C LEU A 108 10.96 -17.66 -33.97
N TYR A 109 10.59 -18.84 -34.49
CA TYR A 109 10.35 -20.03 -33.67
C TYR A 109 11.60 -20.43 -32.88
N LYS A 110 12.79 -20.46 -33.51
CA LYS A 110 14.06 -20.75 -32.84
C LYS A 110 14.39 -19.79 -31.72
N ASN A 111 14.18 -18.49 -31.97
CA ASN A 111 14.60 -17.43 -31.05
C ASN A 111 13.62 -17.23 -29.89
N ASN A 112 12.33 -17.44 -30.13
CA ASN A 112 11.28 -17.08 -29.18
C ASN A 112 10.76 -18.28 -28.38
N ASN A 113 10.92 -19.50 -28.87
CA ASN A 113 10.40 -20.68 -28.17
C ASN A 113 11.27 -21.09 -26.98
N LYS A 114 10.90 -20.60 -25.80
CA LYS A 114 11.52 -20.95 -24.51
C LYS A 114 10.79 -22.04 -23.73
N GLY A 115 9.49 -22.24 -24.00
CA GLY A 115 8.65 -23.16 -23.23
C GLY A 115 8.69 -24.61 -23.70
N THR A 116 9.21 -24.89 -24.90
CA THR A 116 9.25 -26.24 -25.47
C THR A 116 10.54 -26.97 -25.10
N PRO A 117 10.48 -28.27 -24.74
CA PRO A 117 11.67 -29.07 -24.52
C PRO A 117 12.64 -29.00 -25.70
N PRO A 118 13.95 -28.76 -25.47
CA PRO A 118 14.92 -28.55 -26.55
C PRO A 118 14.94 -29.68 -27.60
N LYS A 119 14.74 -30.93 -27.17
CA LYS A 119 14.68 -32.10 -28.07
C LYS A 119 13.52 -31.98 -29.06
N LEU A 120 12.31 -31.70 -28.58
CA LEU A 120 11.12 -31.55 -29.41
C LEU A 120 11.23 -30.31 -30.32
N ARG A 121 11.73 -29.19 -29.78
CA ARG A 121 11.95 -27.96 -30.55
C ARG A 121 12.90 -28.19 -31.72
N ASN A 122 14.01 -28.89 -31.47
CA ASN A 122 15.00 -29.19 -32.51
C ASN A 122 14.41 -30.12 -33.58
N GLU A 123 13.61 -31.10 -33.19
CA GLU A 123 12.92 -32.00 -34.12
C GLU A 123 11.91 -31.24 -35.00
N ILE A 124 11.11 -30.34 -34.42
CA ILE A 124 10.17 -29.49 -35.17
C ILE A 124 10.91 -28.61 -36.18
N VAL A 125 12.04 -28.04 -35.77
CA VAL A 125 12.90 -27.20 -36.62
C VAL A 125 13.54 -28.00 -37.75
N GLU A 126 14.11 -29.17 -37.46
CA GLU A 126 14.80 -30.03 -38.42
C GLU A 126 13.83 -30.52 -39.49
N ARG A 127 12.62 -30.93 -39.08
CA ARG A 127 11.55 -31.37 -39.98
C ARG A 127 10.85 -30.22 -40.69
N LYS A 128 11.16 -28.95 -40.37
CA LYS A 128 10.44 -27.75 -40.84
C LYS A 128 8.91 -27.91 -40.69
N ALA A 129 8.48 -28.44 -39.55
CA ALA A 129 7.09 -28.77 -39.31
C ALA A 129 6.28 -27.52 -38.91
N TYR A 130 5.98 -26.64 -39.86
CA TYR A 130 5.31 -25.35 -39.60
C TYR A 130 3.95 -25.50 -38.91
N GLY A 131 3.18 -26.56 -39.21
CA GLY A 131 1.93 -26.84 -38.49
C GLY A 131 2.14 -27.13 -37.00
N ALA A 132 3.24 -27.82 -36.66
CA ALA A 132 3.62 -28.05 -35.27
C ALA A 132 4.11 -26.75 -34.60
N MET A 133 4.79 -25.86 -35.35
CA MET A 133 5.18 -24.54 -34.84
C MET A 133 3.96 -23.69 -34.47
N VAL A 134 2.92 -23.69 -35.30
CA VAL A 134 1.66 -22.99 -35.01
C VAL A 134 1.01 -23.54 -33.75
N ALA A 135 0.81 -24.85 -33.67
CA ALA A 135 0.18 -25.49 -32.51
C ALA A 135 0.94 -25.23 -31.20
N ASP A 136 2.27 -25.29 -31.25
CA ASP A 136 3.15 -25.02 -30.11
C ASP A 136 3.05 -23.55 -29.65
N MET A 137 3.20 -22.60 -30.57
CA MET A 137 3.08 -21.17 -30.24
C MET A 137 1.68 -20.80 -29.74
N GLU A 138 0.62 -21.40 -30.27
CA GLU A 138 -0.73 -21.24 -29.74
C GLU A 138 -0.86 -21.76 -28.31
N SER A 139 -0.24 -22.90 -28.00
CA SER A 139 -0.22 -23.46 -26.64
C SER A 139 0.45 -22.48 -25.68
N GLN A 140 1.60 -21.91 -26.06
CA GLN A 140 2.28 -20.88 -25.26
C GLN A 140 1.39 -19.65 -25.03
N LEU A 141 0.68 -19.22 -26.07
CA LEU A 141 -0.21 -18.05 -26.01
C LEU A 141 -1.42 -18.29 -25.09
N ARG A 142 -1.95 -19.52 -25.06
CA ARG A 142 -2.99 -19.93 -24.10
C ARG A 142 -2.45 -19.95 -22.67
N GLY A 143 -1.21 -20.40 -22.47
CA GLY A 143 -0.52 -20.34 -21.17
C GLY A 143 -0.44 -18.92 -20.63
N ILE A 144 0.02 -17.95 -21.44
CA ILE A 144 0.10 -16.53 -21.06
C ILE A 144 -1.29 -15.97 -20.69
N LYS A 145 -2.35 -16.35 -21.42
CA LYS A 145 -3.72 -15.90 -21.12
C LYS A 145 -4.23 -16.46 -19.79
N LEU A 146 -3.88 -17.69 -19.45
CA LEU A 146 -4.28 -18.32 -18.19
C LEU A 146 -3.59 -17.63 -17.00
N ASP A 147 -2.28 -17.40 -17.10
CA ASP A 147 -1.50 -16.66 -16.10
C ASP A 147 -2.07 -15.26 -15.81
N ARG A 148 -2.66 -14.61 -16.82
CA ARG A 148 -3.25 -13.27 -16.68
C ARG A 148 -4.53 -13.29 -15.83
N LEU A 149 -5.32 -14.34 -15.92
CA LEU A 149 -6.56 -14.48 -15.13
C LEU A 149 -6.26 -14.71 -13.65
N GLU A 150 -5.12 -15.33 -13.32
CA GLU A 150 -4.71 -15.57 -11.93
C GLU A 150 -4.13 -14.31 -11.26
N GLN A 151 -3.61 -13.37 -12.05
CA GLN A 151 -2.93 -12.16 -11.54
C GLN A 151 -3.81 -10.92 -11.35
N SER A 152 -5.10 -10.96 -11.70
CA SER A 152 -6.02 -9.84 -11.40
C SER A 152 -6.34 -9.80 -9.90
N SER A 153 -5.39 -9.32 -9.10
CA SER A 153 -5.53 -9.16 -7.65
C SER A 153 -6.17 -7.80 -7.32
N PRO A 154 -7.12 -7.74 -6.37
CA PRO A 154 -7.80 -6.51 -5.93
C PRO A 154 -6.89 -5.53 -5.16
N ALA A 155 -5.58 -5.79 -5.08
CA ALA A 155 -4.60 -4.94 -4.39
C ALA A 155 -4.48 -3.54 -5.00
N LEU A 156 -4.82 -3.36 -6.28
CA LEU A 156 -4.81 -2.05 -6.94
C LEU A 156 -5.87 -1.09 -6.39
N ASP A 157 -7.05 -1.60 -6.06
CA ASP A 157 -8.19 -0.78 -5.62
C ASP A 157 -7.95 -0.16 -4.23
N TRP A 158 -7.28 -0.90 -3.33
CA TRP A 158 -6.99 -0.41 -1.97
C TRP A 158 -5.94 0.71 -1.97
N LEU A 159 -4.94 0.62 -2.86
CA LEU A 159 -3.85 1.59 -2.93
C LEU A 159 -4.33 2.90 -3.55
N ASP A 160 -5.18 2.81 -4.57
CA ASP A 160 -5.82 3.96 -5.21
C ASP A 160 -6.75 4.70 -4.22
N GLN A 161 -7.38 3.95 -3.30
CA GLN A 161 -8.22 4.52 -2.25
C GLN A 161 -7.43 5.30 -1.18
N ILE A 162 -6.19 4.88 -0.86
CA ILE A 162 -5.31 5.59 0.10
C ILE A 162 -4.64 6.81 -0.53
N LEU A 163 -4.19 6.71 -1.79
CA LEU A 163 -3.59 7.85 -2.51
C LEU A 163 -4.65 8.82 -3.07
N SER A 164 -5.91 8.41 -3.13
CA SER A 164 -7.02 9.28 -3.52
C SER A 164 -7.06 10.56 -2.66
N LYS A 165 -7.57 11.65 -3.25
CA LYS A 165 -7.86 12.91 -2.55
C LYS A 165 -8.63 12.68 -1.24
N THR A 166 -9.44 11.61 -1.20
CA THR A 166 -10.17 11.17 -0.01
C THR A 166 -9.26 10.63 1.09
N GLY A 167 -8.22 9.85 0.76
CA GLY A 167 -7.25 9.32 1.73
C GLY A 167 -6.35 10.42 2.33
N MET A 168 -5.93 11.40 1.51
CA MET A 168 -5.26 12.60 2.03
C MET A 168 -6.18 13.40 2.96
N PHE A 169 -7.44 13.61 2.59
CA PHE A 169 -8.38 14.32 3.45
C PHE A 169 -8.62 13.59 4.77
N LEU A 170 -8.68 12.25 4.75
CA LEU A 170 -8.92 11.43 5.94
C LEU A 170 -7.72 11.43 6.89
N THR A 171 -6.49 11.34 6.36
CA THR A 171 -5.28 11.47 7.18
C THR A 171 -5.11 12.88 7.75
N LEU A 172 -5.39 13.92 6.96
CA LEU A 172 -5.31 15.31 7.39
C LEU A 172 -6.35 15.64 8.48
N SER A 173 -7.58 15.16 8.31
CA SER A 173 -8.66 15.32 9.30
C SER A 173 -8.38 14.57 10.59
N LEU A 174 -7.79 13.37 10.53
CA LEU A 174 -7.37 12.62 11.71
C LEU A 174 -6.25 13.35 12.48
N ALA A 175 -5.28 13.94 11.77
CA ALA A 175 -4.23 14.76 12.37
C ALA A 175 -4.82 16.01 13.03
N LEU A 176 -5.75 16.70 12.35
CA LEU A 176 -6.44 17.87 12.90
C LEU A 176 -7.24 17.52 14.16
N PHE A 177 -7.95 16.39 14.15
CA PHE A 177 -8.68 15.89 15.31
C PHE A 177 -7.74 15.58 16.49
N GLY A 178 -6.57 14.99 16.22
CA GLY A 178 -5.56 14.74 17.25
C GLY A 178 -5.07 16.02 17.93
N VAL A 179 -4.80 17.06 17.14
CA VAL A 179 -4.40 18.38 17.66
C VAL A 179 -5.54 19.03 18.45
N LEU A 180 -6.77 19.02 17.91
CA LEU A 180 -7.93 19.60 18.58
C LEU A 180 -8.26 18.88 19.89
N ALA A 181 -8.19 17.55 19.93
CA ALA A 181 -8.40 16.76 21.14
C ALA A 181 -7.33 17.06 22.20
N PHE A 182 -6.08 17.28 21.77
CA PHE A 182 -5.00 17.67 22.67
C PHE A 182 -5.23 19.09 23.23
N VAL A 183 -5.59 20.06 22.40
CA VAL A 183 -5.91 21.44 22.83
C VAL A 183 -7.13 21.47 23.75
N TYR A 184 -8.19 20.72 23.43
CA TYR A 184 -9.39 20.61 24.26
C TYR A 184 -9.08 19.96 25.61
N GLY A 185 -8.22 18.94 25.63
CA GLY A 185 -7.69 18.35 26.86
C GLY A 185 -6.95 19.36 27.74
N LEU A 186 -6.17 20.26 27.13
CA LEU A 186 -5.51 21.36 27.85
C LEU A 186 -6.50 22.41 28.35
N TYR A 187 -7.56 22.70 27.58
CA TYR A 187 -8.58 23.70 27.93
C TYR A 187 -9.41 23.26 29.14
N LEU A 188 -9.92 22.02 29.11
CA LEU A 188 -10.61 21.39 30.26
C LEU A 188 -9.74 21.34 31.52
N GLN A 189 -8.42 21.28 31.35
CA GLN A 189 -7.49 21.25 32.47
C GLN A 189 -7.26 22.63 33.11
N ARG A 190 -7.50 23.73 32.37
CA ARG A 190 -7.43 25.10 32.89
C ARG A 190 -8.64 25.40 33.78
N ASP A 191 -9.85 25.09 33.33
CA ASP A 191 -11.09 25.36 34.08
C ASP A 191 -11.13 24.63 35.42
N ASN A 192 -10.61 23.41 35.50
CA ASN A 192 -10.54 22.65 36.76
C ASN A 192 -9.52 23.20 37.76
N SER A 193 -8.55 24.03 37.34
CA SER A 193 -7.55 24.62 38.26
C SER A 193 -8.01 25.91 38.94
N GLU A 194 -9.05 26.56 38.41
CA GLU A 194 -9.59 27.82 38.92
C GLU A 194 -10.67 27.60 40.02
N SER A 195 -11.06 26.34 40.26
CA SER A 195 -12.08 25.96 41.24
C SER A 195 -11.53 25.62 42.64
N ASP A 196 -10.20 25.63 42.81
CA ASP A 196 -9.50 25.20 44.03
C ASP A 196 -8.82 26.37 44.79
N GLU A 197 -9.34 27.61 44.70
CA GLU A 197 -8.92 28.69 45.62
C GLU A 197 -9.70 28.56 46.95
N PRO A 198 -9.06 28.20 48.08
CA PRO A 198 -9.74 28.15 49.37
C PRO A 198 -9.93 29.56 49.92
N GLU A 199 -11.15 29.90 50.31
CA GLU A 199 -11.45 31.07 51.14
C GLU A 199 -10.52 31.10 52.36
N ALA A 200 -9.65 32.10 52.42
CA ALA A 200 -8.76 32.35 53.54
C ALA A 200 -9.60 32.74 54.78
N GLY A 201 -9.91 31.73 55.60
CA GLY A 201 -10.50 31.91 56.93
C GLY A 201 -9.57 32.69 57.85
N SER A 202 -9.90 33.95 58.08
CA SER A 202 -9.31 34.81 59.12
C SER A 202 -9.65 34.24 60.51
N SER A 203 -8.66 33.61 61.16
CA SER A 203 -8.78 33.04 62.51
C SER A 203 -7.70 33.61 63.43
N ASN A 204 -8.13 34.57 64.24
CA ASN A 204 -7.93 34.62 65.70
C ASN A 204 -6.49 34.71 66.28
N SER A 205 -6.08 35.94 66.64
CA SER A 205 -5.03 36.20 67.63
C SER A 205 -5.65 36.72 68.94
N GLN A 206 -5.88 35.83 69.89
CA GLN A 206 -6.03 36.16 71.31
C GLN A 206 -5.29 35.09 72.11
N ASN A 207 -4.17 35.47 72.74
CA ASN A 207 -3.67 34.86 73.98
C ASN A 207 -2.39 35.59 74.43
N THR A 208 -2.51 36.42 75.47
CA THR A 208 -1.45 36.56 76.48
C THR A 208 -2.06 37.00 77.81
N LEU A 209 -2.16 36.04 78.72
CA LEU A 209 -2.41 36.14 80.15
C LEU A 209 -1.06 36.07 80.87
N THR A 210 -0.87 36.87 81.93
CA THR A 210 -0.13 36.61 83.20
C THR A 210 0.03 37.97 83.92
N SER A 211 -0.73 38.27 84.99
CA SER A 211 -0.41 38.03 86.43
C SER A 211 1.01 38.51 86.82
N GLY A 212 1.29 39.31 87.85
CA GLY A 212 0.53 39.88 88.97
C GLY A 212 1.54 40.43 90.02
N SER A 213 1.04 41.27 90.93
CA SER A 213 1.55 41.64 92.27
C SER A 213 2.99 42.14 92.46
N SER A 214 3.15 43.40 92.86
CA SER A 214 3.30 43.84 94.26
C SER A 214 3.05 45.34 94.37
#